data_AF-A0A8J8JMK8-F1
#
_entry.id   AF-A0A8J8JMK8-F1
#
_cell.length_a   1.000
_cell.length_b   1.000
_cell.length_c   1.000
_cell.angle_alpha   90.00
_cell.angle_beta   90.00
_cell.angle_gamma   90.00
#
_symmetry.space_group_name_H-M   'P 1'
#
loop_
_entity.id
_entity.type
_entity.pdbx_description
1 polymer ?
#
loop_
_entity_poly.entity_id
_entity_poly.type
_entity_poly.pdbx_seq_one_letter_code
_entity_poly.pdbx_strand_id
1 'polypeptide(L)'
;MDVNSVISQFQSIAQAHPYLALAVILFLLSMFSKNKLLDYLLWFLAAIALLKAFGLSDTFFSFLKSVPSTVKEMISMFGGA
;
A
#
# COMPACT_ATOMS: atom_id res chain seq x y z
N MET A 1 -12.37 -27.68 -6.44
CA MET A 1 -11.26 -26.78 -6.78
C MET A 1 -10.09 -27.18 -5.91
N ASP A 2 -8.99 -27.61 -6.53
CA ASP A 2 -7.86 -28.23 -5.82
C ASP A 2 -7.03 -27.15 -5.12
N VAL A 3 -6.71 -27.31 -3.84
CA VAL A 3 -5.91 -26.31 -3.09
C VAL A 3 -4.57 -26.09 -3.80
N ASN A 4 -4.04 -27.14 -4.41
CA ASN A 4 -2.84 -27.07 -5.25
C ASN A 4 -3.02 -26.17 -6.48
N SER A 5 -4.19 -26.18 -7.14
CA SER A 5 -4.42 -25.31 -8.30
C SER A 5 -4.46 -23.83 -7.89
N VAL A 6 -4.97 -23.52 -6.70
CA VAL A 6 -5.00 -22.15 -6.16
C VAL A 6 -3.59 -21.67 -5.82
N ILE A 7 -2.78 -22.53 -5.21
CA ILE A 7 -1.37 -22.22 -4.88
C ILE A 7 -0.56 -21.98 -6.14
N SER A 8 -0.70 -22.84 -7.17
CA SER A 8 0.03 -22.66 -8.44
C SER A 8 -0.37 -21.37 -9.17
N GLN A 9 -1.64 -20.97 -9.11
CA GLN A 9 -2.11 -19.69 -9.66
C GLN A 9 -1.53 -18.50 -8.89
N PHE A 10 -1.53 -18.56 -7.57
CA PHE A 10 -0.90 -17.53 -6.73
C PHE A 10 0.61 -17.44 -6.98
N GLN A 11 1.28 -18.56 -7.19
CA GLN A 11 2.70 -18.61 -7.48
C GLN A 11 3.02 -17.99 -8.85
N SER A 12 2.19 -18.24 -9.86
CA SER A 12 2.31 -17.62 -11.18
C SER A 12 2.09 -16.10 -11.11
N ILE A 13 1.10 -15.65 -10.33
CA ILE A 13 0.86 -14.22 -10.07
C ILE A 13 2.01 -13.59 -9.30
N ALA A 14 2.63 -14.30 -8.35
CA ALA A 14 3.78 -13.80 -7.61
C ALA A 14 5.03 -13.63 -8.48
N GLN A 15 5.20 -14.47 -9.50
CA GLN A 15 6.28 -14.33 -10.49
C GLN A 15 6.01 -13.19 -11.47
N ALA A 16 4.75 -12.99 -11.89
CA ALA A 16 4.38 -11.94 -12.84
C ALA A 16 4.26 -10.54 -12.19
N HIS A 17 3.72 -10.47 -10.97
CA HIS A 17 3.45 -9.25 -10.22
C HIS A 17 3.93 -9.39 -8.76
N PRO A 18 5.26 -9.35 -8.52
CA PRO A 18 5.84 -9.59 -7.19
C PRO A 18 5.34 -8.61 -6.12
N TYR A 19 5.09 -7.35 -6.50
CA TYR A 19 4.57 -6.34 -5.57
C TYR A 19 3.09 -6.54 -5.22
N LEU A 20 2.30 -7.10 -6.14
CA LEU A 20 0.90 -7.44 -5.87
C LEU A 20 0.81 -8.61 -4.90
N ALA A 21 1.63 -9.64 -5.11
CA ALA A 21 1.72 -10.77 -4.19
C ALA A 21 2.22 -10.33 -2.80
N LEU A 22 3.21 -9.44 -2.74
CA LEU A 22 3.69 -8.85 -1.49
C LEU A 22 2.57 -8.09 -0.77
N ALA A 23 1.77 -7.30 -1.49
CA ALA A 23 0.64 -6.58 -0.89
C ALA A 23 -0.39 -7.55 -0.28
N VAL A 24 -0.73 -8.64 -0.96
CA VAL A 24 -1.66 -9.65 -0.43
C VAL A 24 -1.12 -10.32 0.83
N ILE A 25 0.18 -10.65 0.86
CA ILE A 25 0.82 -11.24 2.04
C ILE A 25 0.83 -10.24 3.21
N LEU A 26 1.15 -8.98 2.95
CA LEU A 26 1.12 -7.92 3.97
C LEU A 26 -0.29 -7.67 4.51
N PHE A 27 -1.31 -7.77 3.66
CA PHE A 27 -2.72 -7.65 4.06
C PHE A 27 -3.16 -8.82 4.94
N LEU A 28 -2.76 -10.05 4.57
CA LEU A 28 -2.98 -11.23 5.39
C LEU A 28 -2.28 -11.10 6.75
N LEU A 29 -1.02 -10.66 6.78
CA LEU A 29 -0.26 -10.44 8.02
C LEU A 29 -0.88 -9.36 8.90
N SER A 30 -1.40 -8.28 8.31
CA SER A 30 -2.16 -7.24 9.00
C SER A 30 -3.39 -7.82 9.70
N MET A 31 -4.16 -8.69 9.02
CA MET A 31 -5.33 -9.36 9.59
C MET A 31 -5.01 -10.24 10.82
N PHE A 32 -3.79 -10.79 10.92
CA PHE A 32 -3.33 -11.56 12.08
C PHE A 32 -2.62 -10.71 13.14
N SER A 33 -2.36 -9.43 12.87
CA SER A 33 -1.68 -8.53 13.80
C SER A 33 -2.63 -8.08 14.91
N LYS A 34 -2.33 -8.46 16.16
CA LYS A 34 -3.10 -8.00 17.34
C LYS A 34 -2.70 -6.59 17.81
N ASN A 35 -1.67 -6.01 17.22
CA ASN A 35 -1.10 -4.74 17.65
C ASN A 35 -1.42 -3.66 16.61
N LYS A 36 -2.20 -2.64 17.02
CA LYS A 36 -2.68 -1.56 16.14
C LYS A 36 -1.53 -0.82 15.42
N LEU A 37 -0.38 -0.66 16.07
CA LEU A 37 0.79 -0.01 15.47
C LEU A 37 1.38 -0.82 14.32
N LEU A 38 1.52 -2.14 14.51
CA LEU A 38 1.96 -3.07 13.47
C LEU A 38 0.94 -3.18 12.36
N ASP A 39 -0.35 -3.16 12.70
CA ASP A 39 -1.44 -3.21 11.73
C ASP A 39 -1.40 -2.01 10.79
N TYR A 40 -1.31 -0.77 11.32
CA TYR A 40 -1.15 0.43 10.50
C TYR A 40 0.11 0.42 9.63
N LEU A 41 1.25 -0.05 10.16
CA LEU A 41 2.48 -0.19 9.40
C LEU A 41 2.34 -1.18 8.24
N LEU A 42 1.76 -2.35 8.50
CA LEU A 42 1.53 -3.39 7.50
C LEU A 42 0.53 -2.93 6.43
N TRP A 43 -0.52 -2.21 6.83
CA TRP A 43 -1.51 -1.64 5.93
C TRP A 43 -0.90 -0.55 5.03
N PHE A 44 -0.07 0.32 5.61
CA PHE A 44 0.67 1.33 4.85
C PHE A 44 1.66 0.70 3.86
N LEU A 45 2.37 -0.35 4.29
CA LEU A 45 3.31 -1.07 3.44
C LEU A 45 2.61 -1.83 2.31
N ALA A 46 1.42 -2.40 2.59
CA ALA A 46 0.57 -3.03 1.58
C ALA A 46 0.04 -2.02 0.55
N ALA A 47 -0.37 -0.83 1.00
CA ALA A 47 -0.78 0.25 0.11
C ALA A 47 0.37 0.72 -0.80
N ILE A 48 1.58 0.86 -0.27
CA ILE A 48 2.78 1.18 -1.08
C ILE A 48 3.09 0.06 -2.07
N ALA A 49 2.98 -1.20 -1.66
CA ALA A 49 3.20 -2.34 -2.54
C ALA A 49 2.18 -2.38 -3.68
N LEU A 50 0.90 -2.04 -3.42
CA LEU A 50 -0.13 -1.89 -4.46
C LEU A 50 0.19 -0.74 -5.41
N LEU A 51 0.56 0.43 -4.88
CA LEU A 51 0.94 1.58 -5.70
C LEU A 51 2.09 1.25 -6.64
N LYS A 52 3.07 0.47 -6.16
CA LYS A 52 4.18 -0.01 -6.98
C LYS A 52 3.74 -1.09 -7.99
N ALA A 53 2.82 -1.98 -7.61
CA ALA A 53 2.28 -3.01 -8.49
C ALA A 53 1.52 -2.43 -9.69
N PHE A 54 0.82 -1.31 -9.51
CA PHE A 54 0.07 -0.62 -10.55
C PHE A 54 0.87 0.46 -11.29
N GLY A 55 2.17 0.62 -10.99
CA GLY A 55 3.01 1.68 -11.58
C GLY A 55 2.61 3.11 -11.18
N LEU A 56 1.72 3.24 -10.19
CA LEU A 56 1.24 4.50 -9.63
C LEU A 56 2.22 5.10 -8.62
N SER A 57 3.39 4.48 -8.42
CA SER A 57 4.41 4.96 -7.49
C SER A 57 4.84 6.39 -7.80
N ASP A 58 5.08 6.72 -9.07
CA ASP A 58 5.48 8.08 -9.46
C ASP A 58 4.36 9.10 -9.25
N THR A 59 3.11 8.72 -9.52
CA THR A 59 1.93 9.53 -9.25
C THR A 59 1.74 9.75 -7.75
N PHE A 60 1.93 8.70 -6.95
CA PHE A 60 1.85 8.77 -5.49
C PHE A 60 2.98 9.59 -4.87
N PHE A 61 4.21 9.44 -5.34
CA PHE A 61 5.32 10.25 -4.87
C PHE A 61 5.16 11.72 -5.29
N SER A 62 4.61 11.98 -6.47
CA SER A 62 4.27 13.35 -6.91
C SER A 62 3.17 13.95 -6.03
N PHE A 63 2.14 13.18 -5.69
CA PHE A 63 1.11 13.57 -4.74
C PHE A 63 1.68 13.81 -3.33
N LEU A 64 2.50 12.90 -2.80
CA LEU A 64 3.16 13.07 -1.50
C LEU A 64 4.07 14.31 -1.47
N LYS A 65 4.71 14.67 -2.59
CA LYS A 65 5.50 15.89 -2.71
C LYS A 65 4.62 17.14 -2.78
N SER A 66 3.40 17.05 -3.29
CA SER A 66 2.45 18.17 -3.32
C SER A 66 1.66 18.35 -2.01
N VAL A 67 1.53 17.30 -1.20
CA VAL A 67 0.85 17.36 0.12
C VAL A 67 1.43 18.44 1.03
N PRO A 68 2.77 18.58 1.24
CA PRO A 68 3.34 19.65 2.05
C PRO A 68 2.95 21.06 1.61
N SER A 69 2.87 21.32 0.30
CA SER A 69 2.45 22.62 -0.23
C SER A 69 0.97 22.88 0.03
N THR A 70 0.10 21.90 -0.20
CA THR A 70 -1.35 22.03 0.05
C THR A 70 -1.66 22.16 1.53
N VAL A 71 -0.91 21.47 2.40
CA VAL A 71 -1.04 21.60 3.86
C VAL A 71 -0.56 22.98 4.32
N LYS A 72 0.54 23.51 3.77
CA LYS A 72 0.99 24.88 4.05
C LYS A 72 -0.05 25.92 3.62
N GLU A 73 -0.63 25.78 2.43
CA GLU A 73 -1.71 26.67 1.96
C GLU A 73 -2.95 26.59 2.85
N MET A 74 -3.39 25.40 3.24
CA MET A 74 -4.52 25.23 4.15
C MET A 74 -4.24 25.80 5.55
N ILE A 75 -3.05 25.58 6.12
CA ILE A 75 -2.65 26.19 7.40
C ILE A 75 -2.56 27.71 7.27
N SER A 76 -2.17 28.24 6.12
CA SER A 76 -2.11 29.69 5.89
C SER A 76 -3.53 30.29 5.74
N MET A 77 -4.45 29.55 5.13
CA MET A 77 -5.86 29.93 5.00
C MET A 77 -6.65 29.80 6.32
N PHE A 78 -6.30 28.84 7.18
CA PHE A 78 -6.99 28.61 8.46
C PHE A 78 -6.29 29.21 9.68
N GLY A 79 -4.99 29.48 9.61
CA GLY A 79 -4.18 30.10 10.67
C GLY A 79 -3.89 31.60 10.45
N GLY A 80 -4.39 32.18 9.36
CA GLY A 80 -4.40 33.61 9.10
C GLY A 80 -5.65 34.30 9.67
N ALA A 81 -5.81 34.24 10.99
CA ALA A 81 -6.67 35.11 11.80
C ALA A 81 -6.08 35.25 13.21
#